data_AF-A0ABD0N1T1-F1
#
_entry.id   AF-A0ABD0N1T1-F1
#
_cell.length_a   1.000
_cell.length_b   1.000
_cell.length_c   1.000
_cell.angle_alpha   90.00
_cell.angle_beta   90.00
_cell.angle_gamma   90.00
#
_symmetry.space_group_name_H-M   'P 1'
#
loop_
_entity.id
_entity.type
_entity.pdbx_description
1 polymer ?
#
loop_
_entity_poly.entity_id
_entity_poly.type
_entity_poly.pdbx_seq_one_letter_code
_entity_poly.pdbx_strand_id
1 'polypeptide(L)' 'KQKGEMLGVVIVESGWGSILPTVILACMLNNGPAARSGKLNVGDQIMAVNDTSLVGLPLATCQGIIK' A
#
# COMPACT_ATOMS: atom_id res chain seq x y z
N LYS A 1 -5.55 -2.98 16.16
CA LYS A 1 -6.16 -2.12 15.11
C LYS A 1 -7.34 -1.40 15.75
N GLN A 2 -7.35 -0.06 15.84
CA GLN A 2 -8.60 0.66 16.10
C GLN A 2 -9.41 0.62 14.79
N LYS A 3 -10.63 0.07 14.84
CA LYS A 3 -11.55 0.04 13.70
C LYS A 3 -11.92 1.48 13.35
N GLY A 4 -11.35 2.03 12.27
CA GLY A 4 -11.68 3.36 11.74
C GLY A 4 -10.51 4.27 11.41
N GLU A 5 -9.27 3.91 11.78
CA GLU A 5 -8.09 4.69 11.36
C GLU A 5 -7.60 4.22 9.98
N MET A 6 -7.55 5.16 9.04
CA MET A 6 -6.91 4.97 7.74
C MET A 6 -5.43 4.64 7.98
N LEU A 7 -4.85 3.72 7.21
CA LEU A 7 -3.44 3.35 7.38
C LEU A 7 -2.49 4.54 7.17
N GLY A 8 -2.96 5.58 6.46
CA GLY A 8 -2.21 6.80 6.19
C GLY A 8 -1.04 6.55 5.24
N VAL A 9 -1.17 5.59 4.34
CA VAL A 9 -0.14 5.22 3.37
C VAL A 9 -0.57 5.65 1.97
N VAL A 10 0.41 6.08 1.19
CA VAL A 10 0.28 6.46 -0.22
C VAL A 10 1.00 5.39 -1.02
N ILE A 11 0.28 4.79 -1.96
CA ILE A 11 0.80 3.81 -2.89
C ILE A 11 0.85 4.39 -4.31
N VAL A 12 1.82 3.94 -5.09
CA VAL A 12 2.01 4.27 -6.50
C VAL A 12 2.16 2.99 -7.31
N GLU A 13 1.92 3.08 -8.61
CA GLU A 13 2.09 1.94 -9.50
C GLU A 13 3.57 1.57 -9.66
N SER A 14 3.87 0.27 -9.71
CA SER A 14 5.22 -0.21 -10.00
C SER A 14 5.59 0.17 -11.42
N GLY A 15 6.61 1.00 -11.58
CA GLY A 15 7.02 1.58 -12.86
C GLY A 15 7.33 0.55 -13.95
N TRP A 16 7.39 1.06 -15.19
CA TRP A 16 7.62 0.32 -16.43
C TRP A 16 8.91 -0.51 -16.35
N GLY A 17 8.79 -1.84 -16.42
CA GLY A 17 9.89 -2.79 -16.22
C GLY A 17 9.66 -3.78 -15.08
N SER A 18 8.62 -3.57 -14.28
CA SER A 18 8.20 -4.56 -13.28
C SER A 18 7.54 -5.76 -13.97
N ILE A 19 8.07 -6.98 -13.74
CA ILE A 19 7.52 -8.24 -14.26
C ILE A 19 6.06 -8.48 -13.83
N LEU A 20 5.66 -7.89 -12.70
CA LEU A 20 4.30 -7.94 -12.17
C LEU A 20 3.76 -6.53 -11.96
N PRO A 21 2.60 -6.17 -12.54
CA PRO A 21 1.91 -4.92 -12.24
C PRO A 21 1.48 -4.94 -10.77
N THR A 22 2.19 -4.20 -9.94
CA THR A 22 1.98 -4.15 -8.48
C THR A 22 2.02 -2.71 -8.02
N VAL A 23 1.85 -2.49 -6.73
CA VAL A 23 1.93 -1.15 -6.14
C VAL A 23 3.09 -1.07 -5.16
N ILE A 24 3.68 0.10 -5.05
CA ILE A 24 4.82 0.40 -4.18
C ILE A 24 4.36 1.46 -3.18
N LEU A 25 4.76 1.33 -1.92
CA LEU A 25 4.51 2.32 -0.90
C LEU A 25 5.40 3.54 -1.15
N ALA A 26 4.82 4.63 -1.65
CA ALA A 26 5.52 5.87 -1.95
C ALA A 26 5.70 6.77 -0.73
N CYS A 27 4.71 6.80 0.16
CA CYS A 27 4.76 7.63 1.36
C CYS A 27 3.88 7.05 2.45
N MET A 28 4.18 7.40 3.69
CA MET A 28 3.41 6.99 4.86
C MET A 28 3.41 8.12 5.86
N LEU A 29 2.27 8.30 6.53
CA LEU A 29 2.13 9.27 7.61
C LEU A 29 3.05 8.86 8.76
N ASN A 30 3.95 9.76 9.16
CA ASN A 30 4.90 9.53 10.27
C ASN A 30 4.21 9.18 11.60
N ASN A 31 2.98 9.65 11.82
CA ASN A 31 2.15 9.29 12.99
C ASN A 31 1.06 8.24 12.67
N GLY A 32 1.04 7.74 11.45
CA GLY A 32 0.08 6.75 11.00
C GLY A 32 0.32 5.38 11.68
N PRO A 33 -0.70 4.53 11.75
CA PRO A 33 -0.57 3.18 12.30
C PRO A 33 0.45 2.33 11.53
N ALA A 34 0.65 2.58 10.23
CA ALA A 34 1.68 1.91 9.42
C ALA A 34 3.11 2.22 9.92
N ALA A 35 3.43 3.50 10.14
CA ALA A 35 4.72 3.94 10.68
C ALA A 35 4.93 3.46 12.12
N ARG A 36 3.88 3.53 12.95
CA ARG A 36 3.91 3.07 14.36
C ARG A 36 4.14 1.56 14.49
N SER A 37 3.67 0.79 13.50
CA SER A 37 3.89 -0.64 13.44
C SER A 37 5.34 -0.99 13.10
N GLY A 38 6.05 -0.13 12.36
CA GLY A 38 7.43 -0.36 11.90
C GLY A 38 7.59 -1.53 10.92
N LYS A 39 6.48 -2.18 10.52
CA LYS A 39 6.46 -3.34 9.62
C LYS A 39 6.36 -3.00 8.14
N LEU A 40 6.08 -1.74 7.83
CA LEU A 40 5.94 -1.23 6.47
C LEU A 40 6.87 -0.03 6.34
N ASN A 41 7.61 0.04 5.24
CA ASN A 41 8.53 1.14 4.96
C ASN A 41 8.25 1.73 3.57
N VAL A 42 8.67 2.99 3.39
CA VAL A 42 8.66 3.63 2.07
C VAL A 42 9.58 2.85 1.13
N GLY A 43 9.06 2.51 -0.05
CA GLY A 43 9.71 1.67 -1.05
C GLY A 43 9.28 0.21 -1.01
N ASP A 44 8.53 -0.24 0.00
CA ASP A 44 8.03 -1.61 0.05
C ASP A 44 7.00 -1.88 -1.06
N GLN A 45 7.12 -3.05 -1.68
CA GLN A 45 6.21 -3.51 -2.71
C GLN A 45 5.04 -4.25 -2.08
N ILE A 46 3.82 -3.73 -2.26
CA ILE A 46 2.61 -4.31 -1.70
C ILE A 46 1.95 -5.19 -2.75
N MET A 47 1.97 -6.49 -2.51
CA MET A 47 1.33 -7.48 -3.39
C MET A 47 -0.11 -7.79 -2.96
N ALA A 48 -0.44 -7.69 -1.67
CA ALA A 48 -1.77 -7.96 -1.13
C ALA A 48 -2.04 -7.16 0.15
N VAL A 49 -3.31 -6.83 0.40
CA VAL A 49 -3.78 -6.11 1.59
C VAL A 49 -5.02 -6.80 2.14
N ASN A 50 -4.99 -7.19 3.42
CA ASN A 50 -6.09 -7.92 4.10
C ASN A 50 -6.65 -9.06 3.23
N ASP A 51 -5.78 -9.95 2.75
CA ASP A 51 -6.12 -11.11 1.89
C ASP A 51 -6.61 -10.75 0.46
N THR A 52 -6.65 -9.47 0.09
CA THR A 52 -6.97 -9.03 -1.27
C THR A 52 -5.69 -8.79 -2.06
N SER A 53 -5.50 -9.51 -3.16
CA SER A 53 -4.34 -9.33 -4.03
C SER A 53 -4.46 -8.04 -4.83
N LEU A 54 -3.40 -7.21 -4.80
CA LEU A 54 -3.29 -5.96 -5.57
C LEU A 54 -2.56 -6.17 -6.91
N VAL A 55 -1.97 -7.35 -7.12
CA VAL A 55 -1.27 -7.71 -8.35
C VAL A 55 -2.24 -7.73 -9.53
N GLY A 56 -1.94 -6.97 -10.58
CA GLY A 56 -2.77 -6.89 -11.78
C GLY A 56 -4.00 -5.98 -11.65
N LEU A 57 -4.21 -5.34 -10.49
CA LEU A 57 -5.27 -4.38 -10.31
C LEU A 57 -4.80 -2.96 -10.62
N PRO A 58 -5.69 -2.10 -11.17
CA PRO A 58 -5.36 -0.70 -11.41
C PRO A 58 -5.17 0.05 -10.09
N LEU A 59 -4.30 1.06 -10.10
CA LEU A 59 -3.95 1.86 -8.92
C LEU A 59 -5.19 2.39 -8.18
N ALA A 60 -6.23 2.81 -8.90
CA ALA A 60 -7.48 3.30 -8.32
C ALA A 60 -8.19 2.26 -7.45
N THR A 61 -8.20 0.99 -7.87
CA THR A 61 -8.77 -0.12 -7.10
C THR A 61 -7.92 -0.40 -5.87
N CYS A 62 -6.61 -0.44 -6.03
CA CYS A 62 -5.67 -0.63 -4.92
C CYS A 62 -5.83 0.47 -3.85
N GLN A 63 -5.97 1.73 -4.28
CA GLN A 63 -6.22 2.86 -3.40
C GLN A 63 -7.57 2.72 -2.67
N GLY A 64 -8.60 2.18 -3.33
CA GLY A 64 -9.89 1.88 -2.72
C GLY A 64 -9.83 0.77 -1.65
N ILE A 65 -8.99 -0.25 -1.85
CA ILE A 65 -8.82 -1.37 -0.90
C ILE A 65 -8.05 -0.95 0.36
N ILE A 66 -7.10 0.00 0.22
CA ILE A 66 -6.25 0.48 1.32
C ILE A 66 -6.94 1.56 2.17
N LYS A 67 -7.94 2.23 1.60
CA LYS A 67 -8.69 3.34 2.23
C LYS A 67 -9.39 2.91 3.51
#